data_AF-A0A923IPJ9-F1
#
_entry.id   AF-A0A923IPJ9-F1
#
_cell.length_a   1.000
_cell.length_b   1.000
_cell.length_c   1.000
_cell.angle_alpha   90.00
_cell.angle_beta   90.00
_cell.angle_gamma   90.00
#
_symmetry.space_group_name_H-M   'P 1'
#
loop_
_entity.id
_entity.type
_entity.pdbx_description
1 polymer ?
#
loop_
_entity_poly.entity_id
_entity_poly.type
_entity_poly.pdbx_seq_one_letter_code
_entity_poly.pdbx_strand_id
1 'polypeptide(L)'
;MKIDEIEKMMQAHLGYTDEEARVFIENPRNTDVLSKAEALMNKTILFEVVESHGCASQHKVGDKIHFDGAGNLLTSMGPKRICCYALEAVTKL
;
A
#
# COMPACT_ATOMS: atom_id res chain seq x y z
N MET A 1 -8.32 -17.74 -2.41
CA MET A 1 -9.45 -17.59 -3.38
C MET A 1 -9.03 -18.09 -4.76
N LYS A 2 -9.96 -18.40 -5.68
CA LYS A 2 -9.57 -18.71 -7.07
C LYS A 2 -9.21 -17.41 -7.83
N ILE A 3 -8.34 -17.49 -8.82
CA ILE A 3 -7.81 -16.29 -9.51
C ILE A 3 -8.90 -15.55 -10.30
N ASP A 4 -9.85 -16.28 -10.89
CA ASP A 4 -11.02 -15.74 -11.60
C ASP A 4 -11.96 -14.93 -10.68
N GLU A 5 -12.10 -15.35 -9.42
CA GLU A 5 -12.84 -14.60 -8.40
C GLU A 5 -12.14 -13.29 -8.04
N ILE A 6 -10.80 -13.34 -7.91
CA ILE A 6 -9.97 -12.16 -7.61
C ILE A 6 -10.05 -11.17 -8.78
N GLU A 7 -9.94 -11.63 -10.02
CA GLU A 7 -10.03 -10.79 -11.22
C GLU A 7 -11.37 -10.05 -11.31
N LYS A 8 -12.49 -10.74 -11.07
CA LYS A 8 -13.83 -10.12 -11.03
C LYS A 8 -13.96 -9.09 -9.91
N MET A 9 -13.45 -9.42 -8.73
CA MET A 9 -13.43 -8.47 -7.61
C MET A 9 -12.61 -7.22 -7.95
N MET A 10 -11.47 -7.38 -8.61
CA MET A 10 -10.61 -6.27 -9.02
C MET A 10 -11.23 -5.41 -10.11
N GLN A 11 -11.88 -6.00 -11.12
CA GLN A 11 -12.64 -5.26 -12.13
C GLN A 11 -13.69 -4.36 -11.45
N ALA A 12 -14.48 -4.92 -10.54
CA ALA A 12 -15.51 -4.18 -9.81
C ALA A 12 -14.90 -3.10 -8.89
N HIS A 13 -13.81 -3.42 -8.17
CA HIS A 13 -13.15 -2.50 -7.25
C HIS A 13 -12.53 -1.29 -7.97
N LEU A 14 -11.92 -1.51 -9.13
CA LEU A 14 -11.27 -0.47 -9.94
C LEU A 14 -12.26 0.26 -10.87
N GLY A 15 -13.50 -0.21 -10.97
CA GLY A 15 -14.52 0.38 -11.85
C GLY A 15 -14.22 0.21 -13.33
N TYR A 16 -13.51 -0.86 -13.71
CA TYR A 16 -13.12 -1.11 -15.09
C TYR A 16 -14.28 -1.60 -15.95
N THR A 17 -14.32 -1.07 -17.18
CA THR A 17 -15.07 -1.68 -18.28
C THR A 17 -14.50 -3.06 -18.63
N ASP A 18 -15.25 -3.86 -19.40
CA ASP A 18 -14.78 -5.19 -19.82
C ASP A 18 -13.48 -5.12 -20.64
N GLU A 19 -13.30 -4.08 -21.46
CA GLU A 19 -12.08 -3.91 -22.25
C GLU A 19 -10.89 -3.50 -21.37
N GLU A 20 -11.08 -2.61 -20.39
CA GLU A 20 -10.03 -2.26 -19.43
C GLU A 20 -9.65 -3.45 -18.55
N ALA A 21 -10.64 -4.25 -18.11
CA ALA A 21 -10.40 -5.47 -17.36
C ALA A 21 -9.60 -6.49 -18.16
N ARG A 22 -9.90 -6.64 -19.46
CA ARG A 22 -9.14 -7.49 -20.38
C ARG A 22 -7.68 -7.04 -20.46
N VAL A 23 -7.43 -5.75 -20.72
CA VAL A 23 -6.06 -5.19 -20.76
C VAL A 23 -5.34 -5.38 -19.42
N PHE A 24 -6.05 -5.23 -18.31
CA PHE A 24 -5.49 -5.41 -16.97
C PHE A 24 -5.06 -6.86 -16.70
N ILE A 25 -5.90 -7.85 -17.06
CA ILE A 25 -5.66 -9.28 -16.82
C ILE A 25 -4.60 -9.84 -17.79
N GLU A 26 -4.56 -9.36 -19.02
CA GLU A 26 -3.56 -9.76 -20.02
C GLU A 26 -2.14 -9.30 -19.65
N ASN A 27 -1.98 -8.34 -18.73
CA ASN A 27 -0.68 -7.93 -18.22
C ASN A 27 -0.15 -8.94 -17.19
N PRO A 28 0.92 -9.69 -17.49
CA PRO A 28 1.42 -10.74 -16.60
C PRO A 28 1.92 -10.20 -15.26
N ARG A 29 2.32 -8.93 -15.18
CA ARG A 29 2.70 -8.28 -13.92
C ARG A 29 1.49 -8.15 -12.98
N ASN A 30 0.33 -7.82 -13.51
CA ASN A 30 -0.88 -7.70 -12.72
C ASN A 30 -1.33 -9.09 -12.23
N THR A 31 -1.34 -10.10 -13.10
CA THR A 31 -1.67 -11.48 -12.72
C THR A 31 -0.74 -12.03 -11.63
N ASP A 32 0.57 -11.74 -11.72
CA ASP A 32 1.53 -12.12 -10.67
C ASP A 32 1.21 -11.44 -9.33
N VAL A 33 0.85 -10.15 -9.32
CA VAL A 33 0.43 -9.44 -8.11
C VAL A 33 -0.89 -10.02 -7.55
N LEU A 34 -1.88 -10.28 -8.41
CA LEU A 34 -3.17 -10.87 -7.99
C LEU A 34 -2.99 -12.25 -7.36
N SER A 35 -2.07 -13.07 -7.88
CA SER A 35 -1.75 -14.37 -7.29
C SER A 35 -1.25 -14.29 -5.84
N LYS A 36 -0.75 -13.10 -5.44
CA LYS A 36 -0.23 -12.79 -4.10
C LYS A 36 -1.19 -11.96 -3.26
N ALA A 37 -2.39 -11.63 -3.76
CA ALA A 37 -3.31 -10.70 -3.12
C ALA A 37 -3.67 -11.11 -1.68
N GLU A 38 -3.98 -12.39 -1.44
CA GLU A 38 -4.30 -12.90 -0.11
C GLU A 38 -3.12 -12.75 0.87
N ALA A 39 -1.89 -12.98 0.40
CA ALA A 39 -0.71 -12.79 1.22
C ALA A 39 -0.49 -11.30 1.54
N LEU A 40 -0.67 -10.41 0.55
CA LEU A 40 -0.50 -8.96 0.72
C LEU A 40 -1.54 -8.37 1.68
N MET A 41 -2.81 -8.78 1.59
CA MET A 41 -3.88 -8.30 2.47
C MET A 41 -3.62 -8.60 3.96
N ASN A 42 -2.81 -9.61 4.25
CA ASN A 42 -2.44 -10.01 5.62
C ASN A 42 -1.10 -9.43 6.10
N LYS A 43 -0.51 -8.47 5.36
CA LYS A 43 0.73 -7.80 5.73
C LYS A 43 0.50 -6.34 6.08
N THR A 44 1.34 -5.85 6.98
CA THR A 44 1.49 -4.44 7.31
C THR A 44 2.96 -4.08 7.13
N ILE A 45 3.23 -3.06 6.33
CA ILE A 45 4.56 -2.49 6.17
C ILE A 45 4.73 -1.43 7.25
N LEU A 46 5.83 -1.51 7.99
CA LEU A 46 6.07 -0.67 9.17
C LEU A 46 7.40 0.05 9.02
N PHE A 47 7.35 1.38 9.10
CA PHE A 47 8.52 2.24 9.12
C PHE A 47 8.64 2.86 10.49
N GLU A 48 9.78 2.63 11.15
CA GLU A 48 10.08 3.21 12.45
C GLU A 48 11.05 4.38 12.30
N VAL A 49 10.74 5.51 12.94
CA VAL A 49 11.65 6.65 13.04
C VAL A 49 12.80 6.25 13.96
N VAL A 50 13.97 6.00 13.40
CA VAL A 50 15.17 5.60 14.17
C VAL A 50 15.99 6.80 14.65
N GLU A 51 15.82 7.96 14.01
CA GLU A 51 16.49 9.22 14.36
C GLU A 51 15.58 10.41 14.07
N SER A 52 15.56 11.42 14.94
CA SER A 52 14.85 12.67 14.72
C SER A 52 15.46 13.81 15.53
N HIS A 53 15.78 14.92 14.85
CA HIS A 53 16.25 16.14 15.48
C HIS A 53 15.58 17.36 14.83
N GLY A 54 15.00 18.26 15.63
CA GLY A 54 14.39 19.50 15.13
C GLY A 54 13.18 19.32 14.19
N CYS A 55 12.48 18.19 14.25
CA CYS A 55 11.36 17.93 13.34
C CYS A 55 10.15 18.85 13.60
N ALA A 56 9.81 19.72 12.64
CA ALA A 56 8.65 20.62 12.74
C ALA A 56 7.31 19.89 12.83
N SER A 57 7.21 18.70 12.23
CA SER A 57 6.05 17.82 12.34
C SER A 57 6.02 17.00 13.62
N GLN A 58 7.04 17.16 14.48
CA GLN A 58 7.19 16.49 15.78
C GLN A 58 7.21 14.95 15.69
N HIS A 59 7.72 14.39 14.59
CA HIS A 59 8.06 12.96 14.57
C HIS A 59 9.17 12.69 15.58
N LYS A 60 9.04 11.62 16.36
CA LYS A 60 9.98 11.23 17.42
C LYS A 60 10.55 9.85 17.14
N VAL A 61 11.72 9.58 17.70
CA VAL A 61 12.29 8.24 17.68
C VAL A 61 11.29 7.24 18.26
N GLY A 62 11.07 6.13 17.56
CA GLY A 62 10.08 5.11 17.88
C GLY A 62 8.68 5.34 17.31
N ASP A 63 8.39 6.48 16.68
CA ASP A 63 7.15 6.67 15.93
C ASP A 63 7.09 5.67 14.77
N LYS A 64 5.90 5.12 14.52
CA LYS A 64 5.68 4.08 13.52
C LYS A 64 4.66 4.53 12.48
N ILE A 65 5.08 4.56 11.22
CA ILE A 65 4.22 4.81 10.07
C ILE A 65 3.84 3.47 9.46
N HIS A 66 2.53 3.22 9.34
CA HIS A 66 1.99 1.95 8.90
C HIS A 66 1.39 2.07 7.50
N PHE A 67 1.68 1.08 6.67
CA PHE A 67 1.03 0.89 5.38
C PHE A 67 0.43 -0.52 5.30
N ASP A 68 -0.67 -0.68 4.57
CA ASP A 68 -1.14 -2.02 4.21
C ASP A 68 -0.22 -2.69 3.17
N GLY A 69 -0.47 -3.95 2.85
CA GLY A 69 0.32 -4.67 1.84
C GLY A 69 0.21 -4.14 0.42
N ALA A 70 -0.70 -3.20 0.14
CA ALA A 70 -0.78 -2.49 -1.14
C ALA A 70 0.00 -1.16 -1.13
N GLY A 71 0.55 -0.76 0.02
CA GLY A 71 1.30 0.48 0.17
C GLY A 71 0.42 1.69 0.49
N ASN A 72 -0.82 1.51 0.95
CA ASN A 72 -1.68 2.60 1.39
C ASN A 72 -1.35 3.02 2.82
N LEU A 73 -1.21 4.33 3.05
CA LEU A 73 -0.99 4.87 4.40
C LEU A 73 -2.21 4.62 5.29
N LEU A 74 -1.99 3.95 6.43
CA LEU A 74 -3.03 3.73 7.44
C LEU A 74 -3.11 4.96 8.36
N THR A 75 -3.89 5.96 7.95
CA THR A 75 -3.98 7.27 8.65
C THR A 75 -4.52 7.20 10.08
N SER A 76 -5.22 6.11 10.43
CA SER A 76 -5.68 5.83 11.79
C SER A 76 -4.59 5.24 12.70
N MET A 77 -3.44 4.86 12.15
CA MET A 77 -2.34 4.20 12.85
C MET A 77 -1.03 4.99 12.73
N GLY A 78 -0.53 5.50 13.86
CA GLY A 78 0.76 6.20 13.93
C GLY A 78 0.63 7.69 14.32
N PRO A 79 1.60 8.53 13.91
CA PRO A 79 1.59 9.95 14.23
C PRO A 79 0.38 10.70 13.65
N LYS A 80 -0.14 11.68 14.40
CA LYS A 80 -1.30 12.50 13.96
C LYS A 80 -1.06 13.31 12.68
N ARG A 81 0.19 13.56 12.34
CA ARG A 81 0.60 14.25 11.12
C ARG A 81 1.86 13.58 10.60
N ILE A 82 1.91 13.44 9.29
CA ILE A 82 3.08 12.96 8.56
C ILE A 82 3.32 13.96 7.45
N CYS A 83 4.50 14.57 7.39
CA CYS A 83 4.83 15.53 6.33
C CYS A 83 5.19 14.81 5.03
N CYS A 84 5.06 15.52 3.91
CA CYS A 84 5.45 15.00 2.60
C CYS A 84 6.91 14.53 2.54
N TYR A 85 7.82 15.14 3.31
CA TYR A 85 9.22 14.69 3.38
C TYR A 85 9.40 13.35 4.11
N ALA A 86 8.63 13.10 5.17
CA ALA A 86 8.62 11.80 5.84
C ALA A 86 7.99 10.74 4.94
N LEU A 87 6.94 11.10 4.18
CA LEU A 87 6.34 10.22 3.18
C LEU A 87 7.29 9.91 2.01
N GLU A 88 8.06 10.90 1.55
CA GLU A 88 9.04 10.69 0.47
C GLU A 88 10.17 9.73 0.89
N ALA A 89 10.60 9.81 2.14
CA ALA A 89 11.61 8.90 2.69
C ALA A 89 11.15 7.45 2.70
N VAL A 90 9.86 7.18 2.98
CA VAL A 90 9.32 5.81 3.04
C VAL A 90 9.03 5.20 1.67
N THR A 91 8.86 6.02 0.62
CA THR A 91 8.57 5.53 -0.75
C THR A 91 9.82 5.19 -1.57
N LYS A 92 11.03 5.32 -1.01
CA LYS A 92 12.32 5.06 -1.69
C LYS A 92 12.84 3.63 -1.54
N LEU A 93 12.11 2.76 -0.84
CA LEU A 93 12.41 1.33 -0.71
C LEU A 93 11.64 0.52 -1.75
#